data_AF-A0A2W4LA88-F1
#
_entry.id   AF-A0A2W4LA88-F1
#
_cell.length_a   1.000
_cell.length_b   1.000
_cell.length_c   1.000
_cell.angle_alpha   90.00
_cell.angle_beta   90.00
_cell.angle_gamma   90.00
#
_symmetry.space_group_name_H-M   'P 1'
#
loop_
_entity.id
_entity.type
_entity.pdbx_description
1 polymer ?
#
loop_
_entity_poly.entity_id
_entity_poly.type
_entity_poly.pdbx_seq_one_letter_code
_entity_poly.pdbx_strand_id
1 'polypeptide(L)'
;MAIDEDLRRCRELLRPVGPGRRGTSVAYPGADGVDLAIALGARAVMTRAERNFEAEKAALEAQLATERAHAASGLRSLHEEWARALLGVGTKGNVAAVMRRAATAGADRERAAEAAAHLAEAAKWQAEIASFATSGAEGVAAMTEVRGLELARAWLLTLDPSARARRAAKKICDTIARDPNGVPSALRPHLAALNAVLAER
;
A
#
# COMPACT_ATOMS: atom_id res chain seq x y z
N MET A 1 16.91 21.46 -16.15
CA MET A 1 18.28 21.86 -15.73
C MET A 1 18.55 21.61 -14.24
N ALA A 2 17.65 21.90 -13.30
CA ALA A 2 17.88 21.59 -11.87
C ALA A 2 17.92 20.07 -11.56
N ILE A 3 17.19 19.27 -12.34
CA ILE A 3 17.10 17.80 -12.19
C ILE A 3 18.42 17.09 -12.54
N ASP A 4 19.18 17.62 -13.50
CA ASP A 4 20.47 17.04 -13.90
C ASP A 4 21.56 17.29 -12.86
N GLU A 5 21.47 18.39 -12.13
CA GLU A 5 22.41 18.75 -11.06
C GLU A 5 22.24 17.81 -9.85
N ASP A 6 20.99 17.51 -9.48
CA ASP A 6 20.67 16.58 -8.39
C ASP A 6 21.05 15.13 -8.74
N LEU A 7 20.78 14.69 -9.97
CA LEU A 7 21.20 13.37 -10.44
C LEU A 7 22.73 13.25 -10.55
N ARG A 8 23.42 14.32 -10.94
CA ARG A 8 24.88 14.39 -10.97
C ARG A 8 25.46 14.28 -9.55
N ARG A 9 24.89 15.00 -8.58
CA ARG A 9 25.27 14.91 -7.15
C ARG A 9 25.05 13.52 -6.57
N CYS A 10 23.92 12.88 -6.85
CA CYS A 10 23.67 11.50 -6.40
C CYS A 10 24.67 10.50 -7.00
N ARG A 11 25.10 10.71 -8.26
CA ARG A 11 26.07 9.84 -8.93
C ARG A 11 27.50 10.00 -8.40
N GLU A 12 27.86 11.19 -7.92
CA GLU A 12 29.13 11.44 -7.22
C GLU A 12 29.16 10.81 -5.82
N LEU A 13 28.03 10.82 -5.10
CA LEU A 13 27.90 10.20 -3.79
C LEU A 13 27.90 8.67 -3.81
N LEU A 14 27.46 8.07 -4.92
CA LEU A 14 27.42 6.62 -5.14
C LEU A 14 28.65 6.08 -5.88
N ARG A 15 29.69 6.89 -6.11
CA ARG A 15 30.93 6.40 -6.71
C ARG A 15 31.57 5.40 -5.73
N PRO A 16 31.85 4.16 -6.14
CA PRO A 16 32.53 3.22 -5.27
C PRO A 16 33.89 3.81 -4.91
N VAL A 17 34.15 3.94 -3.60
CA VAL A 17 35.48 4.28 -3.10
C VAL A 17 36.41 3.19 -3.60
N GLY A 18 37.40 3.56 -4.41
CA GLY A 18 38.35 2.61 -4.98
C GLY A 18 38.96 1.72 -3.88
N PRO A 19 39.30 0.46 -4.20
CA PRO A 19 39.75 -0.49 -3.20
C PRO A 19 41.11 -0.02 -2.66
N GLY A 20 41.15 0.56 -1.47
CA GLY A 20 42.43 0.95 -0.87
C GLY A 20 42.46 2.03 0.21
N ARG A 21 41.37 2.67 0.61
CA ARG A 21 41.40 3.60 1.76
C ARG A 21 40.37 3.23 2.82
N ARG A 22 40.85 2.70 3.95
CA ARG A 22 40.13 2.74 5.22
C ARG A 22 40.00 4.21 5.60
N GLY A 23 38.80 4.77 5.60
CA GLY A 23 38.59 6.18 5.91
C GLY A 23 37.11 6.53 6.03
N THR A 24 36.62 6.51 7.27
CA THR A 24 35.51 7.29 7.85
C THR A 24 34.27 7.48 6.98
N SER A 25 33.20 6.75 7.34
CA SER A 25 31.83 7.12 6.94
C SER A 25 31.59 8.57 7.35
N VAL A 26 31.30 9.44 6.39
CA VAL A 26 30.69 10.73 6.69
C VAL A 26 29.27 10.42 7.14
N ALA A 27 29.09 10.34 8.45
CA ALA A 27 27.78 10.19 9.07
C ALA A 27 26.99 11.48 8.84
N TYR A 28 25.93 11.39 8.03
CA TYR A 28 24.88 12.41 8.05
C TYR A 28 24.00 12.11 9.27
N PRO A 29 23.70 13.09 10.12
CA PRO A 29 22.86 12.84 11.28
C PRO A 29 21.40 12.65 10.80
N GLY A 30 20.88 11.43 10.93
CA GLY A 30 19.43 11.18 10.93
C GLY A 30 18.85 10.25 9.86
N ALA A 31 19.63 9.63 8.99
CA ALA A 31 19.10 8.60 8.09
C ALA A 31 20.13 7.48 7.89
N ASP A 32 19.81 6.29 8.36
CA ASP A 32 20.57 5.10 8.01
C ASP A 32 20.57 4.99 6.48
N GLY A 33 21.71 4.70 5.84
CA GLY A 33 21.82 4.64 4.38
C GLY A 33 20.83 3.67 3.70
N VAL A 34 20.20 2.79 4.49
CA VAL A 34 19.09 1.92 4.10
C VAL A 34 17.82 2.73 3.81
N ASP A 35 17.50 3.75 4.60
CA ASP A 35 16.29 4.59 4.43
C ASP A 35 16.38 5.47 3.19
N LEU A 36 17.57 5.97 2.85
CA LEU A 36 17.80 6.73 1.63
C LEU A 36 17.72 5.84 0.38
N ALA A 37 18.26 4.61 0.43
CA ALA A 37 18.14 3.64 -0.66
C ALA A 37 16.68 3.18 -0.85
N ILE A 38 15.92 3.01 0.25
CA ILE A 38 14.48 2.73 0.22
C ILE A 38 13.71 3.93 -0.35
N ALA A 39 14.02 5.16 0.07
CA ALA A 39 13.36 6.36 -0.43
C ALA A 39 13.66 6.63 -1.92
N LEU A 40 14.90 6.41 -2.37
CA LEU A 40 15.28 6.54 -3.77
C LEU A 40 14.70 5.40 -4.63
N GLY A 41 14.67 4.18 -4.10
CA GLY A 41 13.97 3.05 -4.72
C GLY A 41 12.47 3.31 -4.85
N ALA A 42 11.83 3.79 -3.79
CA ALA A 42 10.42 4.19 -3.77
C ALA A 42 10.15 5.33 -4.78
N ARG A 43 11.03 6.32 -4.91
CA ARG A 43 10.90 7.43 -5.85
C ARG A 43 11.11 7.01 -7.31
N ALA A 44 12.04 6.10 -7.59
CA ALA A 44 12.21 5.51 -8.93
C ALA A 44 11.04 4.59 -9.31
N VAL A 45 10.47 3.88 -8.33
CA VAL A 45 9.24 3.08 -8.49
C VAL A 45 8.04 3.99 -8.72
N MET A 46 7.88 5.07 -7.95
CA MET A 46 6.81 6.07 -8.15
C MET A 46 6.85 6.66 -9.56
N THR A 47 8.00 7.14 -10.03
CA THR A 47 8.11 7.74 -11.38
C THR A 47 7.92 6.75 -12.54
N ARG A 48 8.01 5.44 -12.29
CA ARG A 48 7.69 4.39 -13.26
C ARG A 48 6.21 3.98 -13.17
N ALA A 49 5.69 3.83 -11.96
CA ALA A 49 4.29 3.52 -11.71
C ALA A 49 3.39 4.68 -12.16
N GLU A 50 3.78 5.94 -11.95
CA GLU A 50 3.01 7.15 -12.32
C GLU A 50 2.79 7.26 -13.82
N ARG A 51 3.80 6.90 -14.61
CA ARG A 51 3.70 6.95 -16.08
C ARG A 51 2.95 5.75 -16.67
N ASN A 52 2.78 4.69 -15.91
CA ASN A 52 2.21 3.44 -16.42
C ASN A 52 0.84 3.10 -15.83
N PHE A 53 0.44 3.67 -14.68
CA PHE A 53 -0.80 3.27 -13.99
C PHE A 53 -2.03 3.41 -14.88
N GLU A 54 -2.28 4.59 -15.45
CA GLU A 54 -3.48 4.80 -16.29
C GLU A 54 -3.44 3.97 -17.58
N ALA A 55 -2.27 3.80 -18.19
CA ALA A 55 -2.12 3.00 -19.40
C ALA A 55 -2.33 1.50 -19.14
N GLU A 56 -1.77 0.99 -18.04
CA GLU A 56 -1.91 -0.40 -17.62
C GLU A 56 -3.33 -0.70 -17.15
N LYS A 57 -3.93 0.22 -16.39
CA LYS A 57 -5.33 0.16 -15.99
C LYS A 57 -6.24 0.09 -17.22
N ALA A 58 -6.06 0.98 -18.19
CA ALA A 58 -6.85 0.98 -19.42
C ALA A 58 -6.68 -0.31 -20.23
N ALA A 59 -5.46 -0.85 -20.30
CA ALA A 59 -5.19 -2.12 -20.97
C ALA A 59 -5.89 -3.30 -20.27
N LEU A 60 -5.87 -3.36 -18.94
CA LEU A 60 -6.57 -4.39 -18.16
C LEU A 60 -8.09 -4.22 -18.24
N GLU A 61 -8.61 -2.99 -18.21
CA GLU A 61 -10.04 -2.71 -18.38
C GLU A 61 -10.55 -3.18 -19.74
N ALA A 62 -9.77 -3.00 -20.81
CA ALA A 62 -10.11 -3.51 -22.14
C ALA A 62 -10.20 -5.05 -22.19
N GLN A 63 -9.41 -5.75 -21.36
CA GLN A 63 -9.43 -7.21 -21.27
C GLN A 63 -10.60 -7.77 -20.45
N LEU A 64 -11.37 -6.94 -19.72
CA LEU A 64 -12.50 -7.41 -18.90
C LEU A 64 -13.59 -8.14 -19.70
N ALA A 65 -13.71 -7.86 -21.00
CA ALA A 65 -14.68 -8.49 -21.89
C ALA A 65 -14.28 -9.91 -22.31
N THR A 66 -12.99 -10.23 -22.33
CA THR A 66 -12.45 -11.49 -22.89
C THR A 66 -11.75 -12.35 -21.85
N GLU A 67 -11.05 -11.76 -20.90
CA GLU A 67 -10.20 -12.43 -19.90
C GLU A 67 -10.50 -11.91 -18.49
N ARG A 68 -11.78 -11.88 -18.11
CA ARG A 68 -12.27 -11.19 -16.91
C ARG A 68 -11.52 -11.55 -15.61
N ALA A 69 -11.25 -12.84 -15.38
CA ALA A 69 -10.54 -13.29 -14.18
C ALA A 69 -9.07 -12.82 -14.15
N HIS A 70 -8.39 -12.85 -15.29
CA HIS A 70 -7.02 -12.34 -15.42
C HIS A 70 -6.97 -10.82 -15.22
N ALA A 71 -7.84 -10.10 -15.92
CA ALA A 71 -7.97 -8.65 -15.81
C ALA A 71 -8.29 -8.20 -14.37
N ALA A 72 -9.22 -8.87 -13.68
CA ALA A 72 -9.55 -8.56 -12.28
C ALA A 72 -8.34 -8.74 -11.34
N SER A 73 -7.56 -9.81 -11.54
CA SER A 73 -6.32 -10.05 -10.79
C SER A 73 -5.26 -8.96 -11.04
N GLY A 74 -5.10 -8.56 -12.31
CA GLY A 74 -4.21 -7.47 -12.70
C GLY A 74 -4.63 -6.14 -12.06
N LEU A 75 -5.91 -5.77 -12.16
CA LEU A 75 -6.43 -4.51 -11.61
C LEU A 75 -6.30 -4.46 -10.08
N ARG A 76 -6.63 -5.57 -9.39
CA ARG A 76 -6.43 -5.69 -7.95
C ARG A 76 -4.98 -5.41 -7.55
N SER A 77 -4.03 -6.03 -8.26
CA SER A 77 -2.59 -5.89 -7.98
C SER A 77 -2.10 -4.47 -8.27
N LEU A 78 -2.48 -3.93 -9.43
CA LEU A 78 -2.12 -2.57 -9.86
C LEU A 78 -2.56 -1.51 -8.84
N HIS A 79 -3.81 -1.59 -8.36
CA HIS A 79 -4.32 -0.68 -7.34
C HIS A 79 -3.62 -0.82 -5.98
N GLU A 80 -3.29 -2.04 -5.53
CA GLU A 80 -2.54 -2.22 -4.27
C GLU A 80 -1.11 -1.68 -4.38
N GLU A 81 -0.42 -1.97 -5.49
CA GLU A 81 0.94 -1.50 -5.73
C GLU A 81 1.00 0.02 -5.81
N TRP A 82 0.00 0.64 -6.45
CA TRP A 82 -0.12 2.09 -6.49
C TRP A 82 -0.32 2.70 -5.10
N ALA A 83 -1.22 2.14 -4.29
CA ALA A 83 -1.42 2.59 -2.92
C ALA A 83 -0.14 2.51 -2.07
N ARG A 84 0.67 1.47 -2.28
CA ARG A 84 1.99 1.33 -1.63
C ARG A 84 3.00 2.37 -2.15
N ALA A 85 3.02 2.60 -3.46
CA ALA A 85 3.92 3.55 -4.09
C ALA A 85 3.67 4.99 -3.58
N LEU A 86 2.40 5.41 -3.49
CA LEU A 86 2.01 6.72 -2.95
C LEU A 86 2.59 6.98 -1.56
N LEU A 87 2.68 5.94 -0.72
CA LEU A 87 3.19 6.05 0.65
C LEU A 87 4.69 5.73 0.77
N GLY A 88 5.38 5.43 -0.34
CA GLY A 88 6.78 5.05 -0.35
C GLY A 88 7.11 3.78 0.44
N VAL A 89 6.14 2.88 0.58
CA VAL A 89 6.30 1.62 1.33
C VAL A 89 6.63 0.45 0.41
N GLY A 90 7.31 -0.56 0.94
CA GLY A 90 7.71 -1.74 0.17
C GLY A 90 6.53 -2.55 -0.41
N THR A 91 6.80 -3.31 -1.47
CA THR A 91 5.81 -4.14 -2.18
C THR A 91 5.49 -5.47 -1.50
N LYS A 92 6.28 -5.88 -0.50
CA LYS A 92 6.13 -7.16 0.20
C LYS A 92 5.37 -7.01 1.53
N GLY A 93 4.85 -8.12 2.01
CA GLY A 93 4.22 -8.23 3.33
C GLY A 93 2.72 -7.92 3.33
N ASN A 94 2.06 -8.28 4.43
CA ASN A 94 0.63 -8.10 4.63
C ASN A 94 0.23 -6.61 4.51
N VAL A 95 -0.71 -6.30 3.62
CA VAL A 95 -1.12 -4.92 3.30
C VAL A 95 -1.65 -4.16 4.53
N ALA A 96 -2.43 -4.80 5.40
CA ALA A 96 -2.94 -4.18 6.63
C ALA A 96 -1.82 -3.83 7.61
N ALA A 97 -0.80 -4.69 7.71
CA ALA A 97 0.38 -4.42 8.53
C ALA A 97 1.20 -3.25 7.98
N VAL A 98 1.39 -3.21 6.65
CA VAL A 98 2.15 -2.15 5.98
C VAL A 98 1.46 -0.79 6.11
N MET A 99 0.15 -0.72 5.82
CA MET A 99 -0.60 0.54 5.93
C MET A 99 -0.74 1.02 7.38
N ARG A 100 -0.87 0.10 8.35
CA ARG A 100 -0.80 0.45 9.78
C ARG A 100 0.51 1.15 10.14
N ARG A 101 1.65 0.61 9.69
CA ARG A 101 2.96 1.20 9.96
C ARG A 101 3.06 2.59 9.34
N ALA A 102 2.65 2.75 8.08
CA ALA A 102 2.61 4.04 7.41
C ALA A 102 1.73 5.07 8.16
N ALA A 103 0.53 4.66 8.57
CA ALA A 103 -0.38 5.52 9.33
C ALA A 103 0.18 5.92 10.70
N THR A 104 0.83 4.98 11.39
CA THR A 104 1.46 5.24 12.70
C THR A 104 2.68 6.14 12.58
N ALA A 105 3.43 6.03 11.47
CA ALA A 105 4.55 6.91 11.16
C ALA A 105 4.13 8.31 10.71
N GLY A 106 2.82 8.60 10.62
CA GLY A 106 2.32 9.91 10.23
C GLY A 106 2.49 10.20 8.74
N ALA A 107 2.24 9.22 7.88
CA ALA A 107 2.26 9.40 6.43
C ALA A 107 1.41 10.61 6.00
N ASP A 108 1.82 11.23 4.90
CA ASP A 108 1.16 12.41 4.35
C ASP A 108 -0.34 12.17 4.10
N ARG A 109 -1.18 13.13 4.52
CA ARG A 109 -2.63 12.97 4.53
C ARG A 109 -3.23 12.89 3.13
N GLU A 110 -2.75 13.69 2.20
CA GLU A 110 -3.27 13.72 0.82
C GLU A 110 -2.94 12.40 0.12
N ARG A 111 -1.68 11.97 0.23
CA ARG A 111 -1.24 10.67 -0.30
C ARG A 111 -1.95 9.49 0.36
N ALA A 112 -2.22 9.56 1.65
CA ALA A 112 -2.98 8.54 2.36
C ALA A 112 -4.45 8.48 1.92
N ALA A 113 -5.08 9.62 1.64
CA ALA A 113 -6.45 9.67 1.12
C ALA A 113 -6.53 9.05 -0.28
N GLU A 114 -5.56 9.36 -1.14
CA GLU A 114 -5.45 8.76 -2.48
C GLU A 114 -5.18 7.25 -2.38
N ALA A 115 -4.19 6.83 -1.59
CA ALA A 115 -3.91 5.41 -1.37
C ALA A 115 -5.13 4.66 -0.80
N ALA A 116 -5.92 5.27 0.08
CA ALA A 116 -7.17 4.71 0.60
C ALA A 116 -8.24 4.53 -0.48
N ALA A 117 -8.27 5.38 -1.51
CA ALA A 117 -9.16 5.22 -2.66
C ALA A 117 -8.72 4.04 -3.54
N HIS A 118 -7.42 3.90 -3.82
CA HIS A 118 -6.92 2.76 -4.58
C HIS A 118 -7.09 1.43 -3.84
N LEU A 119 -6.92 1.40 -2.51
CA LEU A 119 -7.23 0.20 -1.72
C LEU A 119 -8.72 -0.18 -1.76
N ALA A 120 -9.63 0.80 -1.94
CA ALA A 120 -11.05 0.51 -2.13
C ALA A 120 -11.31 -0.18 -3.47
N GLU A 121 -10.69 0.29 -4.55
CA GLU A 121 -10.78 -0.36 -5.86
C GLU A 121 -10.11 -1.75 -5.85
N ALA A 122 -8.95 -1.90 -5.21
CA ALA A 122 -8.32 -3.21 -5.03
C ALA A 122 -9.24 -4.20 -4.31
N ALA A 123 -9.93 -3.76 -3.25
CA ALA A 123 -10.88 -4.59 -2.51
C ALA A 123 -12.09 -5.00 -3.36
N LYS A 124 -12.59 -4.10 -4.22
CA LYS A 124 -13.66 -4.38 -5.17
C LYS A 124 -13.24 -5.44 -6.19
N TRP A 125 -12.04 -5.32 -6.77
CA TRP A 125 -11.51 -6.34 -7.69
C TRP A 125 -11.21 -7.66 -6.99
N GLN A 126 -10.76 -7.65 -5.73
CA GLN A 126 -10.61 -8.88 -4.95
C GLN A 126 -11.95 -9.57 -4.69
N ALA A 127 -13.03 -8.82 -4.45
CA ALA A 127 -14.36 -9.37 -4.31
C ALA A 127 -14.89 -9.96 -5.64
N GLU A 128 -14.54 -9.34 -6.77
CA GLU A 128 -14.81 -9.91 -8.10
C GLU A 128 -14.06 -11.25 -8.28
N ILE A 129 -12.77 -11.31 -7.90
CA ILE A 129 -11.99 -12.56 -7.94
C ILE A 129 -12.64 -13.64 -7.07
N ALA A 130 -13.14 -13.28 -5.88
CA ALA A 130 -13.84 -14.21 -5.00
C ALA A 130 -15.10 -14.81 -5.65
N SER A 131 -15.76 -14.07 -6.56
CA SER A 131 -16.93 -14.57 -7.30
C SER A 131 -16.60 -15.70 -8.28
N PHE A 132 -15.33 -15.84 -8.67
CA PHE A 132 -14.86 -16.93 -9.54
C PHE A 132 -14.38 -18.16 -8.75
N ALA A 133 -14.47 -18.15 -7.41
CA ALA A 133 -14.04 -19.26 -6.59
C ALA A 133 -14.81 -20.54 -6.93
N THR A 134 -14.08 -21.65 -7.07
CA THR A 134 -14.65 -22.96 -7.42
C THR A 134 -14.94 -23.82 -6.20
N SER A 135 -14.47 -23.40 -5.02
CA SER A 135 -14.73 -24.06 -3.74
C SER A 135 -14.98 -23.06 -2.60
N GLY A 136 -15.63 -23.53 -1.53
CA GLY A 136 -15.84 -22.72 -0.33
C GLY A 136 -14.53 -22.28 0.33
N ALA A 137 -13.48 -23.11 0.29
CA ALA A 137 -12.17 -22.76 0.85
C ALA A 137 -11.50 -21.63 0.06
N GLU A 138 -11.57 -21.67 -1.28
CA GLU A 138 -11.09 -20.58 -2.14
C GLU A 138 -11.87 -19.28 -1.89
N GLY A 139 -13.19 -19.36 -1.76
CA GLY A 139 -14.03 -18.20 -1.46
C GLY A 139 -13.67 -17.56 -0.11
N VAL A 140 -13.47 -18.36 0.94
CA VAL A 140 -13.06 -17.86 2.27
C VAL A 140 -11.67 -17.23 2.24
N ALA A 141 -10.72 -17.81 1.50
CA ALA A 141 -9.39 -17.25 1.32
C ALA A 141 -9.46 -15.90 0.57
N ALA A 142 -10.22 -15.82 -0.53
CA ALA A 142 -10.38 -14.58 -1.28
C ALA A 142 -11.06 -13.49 -0.43
N MET A 143 -12.08 -13.83 0.36
CA MET A 143 -12.73 -12.88 1.28
C MET A 143 -11.79 -12.43 2.41
N THR A 144 -10.89 -13.29 2.87
CA THR A 144 -9.83 -12.90 3.82
C THR A 144 -8.94 -11.79 3.24
N GLU A 145 -8.61 -11.87 1.95
CA GLU A 145 -7.86 -10.81 1.26
C GLU A 145 -8.66 -9.51 1.13
N VAL A 146 -9.96 -9.60 0.81
CA VAL A 146 -10.86 -8.42 0.81
C VAL A 146 -10.80 -7.72 2.16
N ARG A 147 -10.92 -8.45 3.27
CA ARG A 147 -10.85 -7.87 4.63
C ARG A 147 -9.49 -7.29 4.94
N GLY A 148 -8.41 -7.87 4.42
CA GLY A 148 -7.07 -7.32 4.52
C GLY A 148 -6.96 -5.94 3.88
N LEU A 149 -7.48 -5.78 2.65
CA LEU A 149 -7.50 -4.52 1.92
C LEU A 149 -8.40 -3.47 2.57
N GLU A 150 -9.59 -3.88 3.03
CA GLU A 150 -10.50 -2.99 3.75
C GLU A 150 -9.88 -2.49 5.06
N LEU A 151 -9.25 -3.37 5.84
CA LEU A 151 -8.57 -2.99 7.09
C LEU A 151 -7.40 -2.05 6.82
N ALA A 152 -6.63 -2.30 5.76
CA ALA A 152 -5.54 -1.43 5.33
C ALA A 152 -6.04 -0.02 4.98
N ARG A 153 -7.15 0.07 4.23
CA ARG A 153 -7.83 1.33 3.94
C ARG A 153 -8.30 2.04 5.22
N ALA A 154 -8.89 1.30 6.16
CA ALA A 154 -9.38 1.87 7.41
C ALA A 154 -8.25 2.50 8.26
N TRP A 155 -7.04 1.94 8.23
CA TRP A 155 -5.86 2.56 8.84
C TRP A 155 -5.51 3.91 8.22
N LEU A 156 -5.52 4.02 6.89
CA LEU A 156 -5.21 5.28 6.22
C LEU A 156 -6.27 6.36 6.50
N LEU A 157 -7.54 5.97 6.61
CA LEU A 157 -8.63 6.88 6.99
C LEU A 157 -8.45 7.51 8.38
N THR A 158 -7.62 6.94 9.28
CA THR A 158 -7.34 7.56 10.59
C THR A 158 -6.45 8.80 10.53
N LEU A 159 -5.77 9.01 9.39
CA LEU A 159 -4.93 10.19 9.16
C LEU A 159 -5.76 11.44 8.83
N ASP A 160 -6.98 11.26 8.32
CA ASP A 160 -7.95 12.34 8.16
C ASP A 160 -8.67 12.58 9.50
N PRO A 161 -8.55 13.79 10.09
CA PRO A 161 -9.21 14.12 11.36
C PRO A 161 -10.74 14.26 11.24
N SER A 162 -11.31 14.22 10.03
CA SER A 162 -12.74 14.40 9.82
C SER A 162 -13.59 13.31 10.49
N ALA A 163 -14.72 13.71 11.07
CA ALA A 163 -15.70 12.76 11.62
C ALA A 163 -16.23 11.79 10.55
N ARG A 164 -16.21 12.19 9.26
CA ARG A 164 -16.61 11.34 8.13
C ARG A 164 -15.62 10.18 7.94
N ALA A 165 -14.32 10.46 7.90
CA ALA A 165 -13.31 9.42 7.74
C ALA A 165 -13.30 8.45 8.93
N ARG A 166 -13.45 8.98 10.16
CA ARG A 166 -13.57 8.14 11.36
C ARG A 166 -14.76 7.19 11.31
N ARG A 167 -15.95 7.69 10.95
CA ARG A 167 -17.16 6.86 10.79
C ARG A 167 -16.97 5.80 9.70
N ALA A 168 -16.32 6.16 8.60
CA ALA A 168 -16.01 5.21 7.53
C ALA A 168 -15.05 4.10 8.00
N ALA A 169 -13.97 4.45 8.71
CA ALA A 169 -13.05 3.48 9.30
C ALA A 169 -13.77 2.56 10.30
N LYS A 170 -14.59 3.12 11.20
CA LYS A 170 -15.37 2.34 12.17
C LYS A 170 -16.35 1.37 11.49
N LYS A 171 -17.03 1.81 10.44
CA LYS A 171 -17.93 0.95 9.65
C LYS A 171 -17.19 -0.25 9.06
N ILE A 172 -15.96 -0.04 8.55
CA ILE A 172 -15.13 -1.13 8.05
C ILE A 172 -14.78 -2.12 9.17
N CYS A 173 -14.35 -1.63 10.34
CA CYS A 173 -14.08 -2.49 11.49
C CYS A 173 -15.29 -3.35 11.88
N ASP A 174 -16.48 -2.75 11.87
CA ASP A 174 -17.73 -3.44 12.20
C ASP A 174 -18.12 -4.48 11.15
N THR A 175 -17.90 -4.19 9.88
CA THR A 175 -18.07 -5.17 8.79
C THR A 175 -17.15 -6.38 8.99
N ILE A 176 -15.86 -6.15 9.26
CA ILE A 176 -14.89 -7.22 9.48
C ILE A 176 -15.26 -8.05 10.72
N ALA A 177 -15.64 -7.38 11.82
CA ALA A 177 -15.99 -8.05 13.07
C ALA A 177 -17.25 -8.93 12.96
N ARG A 178 -18.14 -8.62 12.01
CA ARG A 178 -19.38 -9.35 11.74
C ARG A 178 -19.28 -10.30 10.54
N ASP A 179 -18.09 -10.53 10.01
CA ASP A 179 -17.92 -11.43 8.88
C ASP A 179 -18.40 -12.85 9.25
N PRO A 180 -19.29 -13.47 8.47
CA PRO A 180 -19.79 -14.81 8.76
C PRO A 180 -18.70 -15.89 8.73
N ASN A 181 -17.60 -15.64 8.03
CA ASN A 181 -16.43 -16.54 8.00
C ASN A 181 -15.50 -16.33 9.21
N GLY A 182 -15.85 -15.40 10.10
CA GLY A 182 -15.05 -14.99 11.24
C GLY A 182 -13.90 -14.05 10.85
N VAL A 183 -13.30 -13.41 11.86
CA VAL A 183 -12.12 -12.55 11.64
C VAL A 183 -10.89 -13.43 11.41
N PRO A 184 -10.21 -13.31 10.25
CA PRO A 184 -9.00 -14.06 9.96
C PRO A 184 -7.93 -13.82 11.04
N SER A 185 -7.28 -14.88 11.53
CA SER A 185 -6.32 -14.81 12.64
C SER A 185 -5.21 -13.77 12.41
N ALA A 186 -4.72 -13.69 11.17
CA ALA A 186 -3.71 -12.71 10.75
C ALA A 186 -4.17 -11.25 10.86
N LEU A 187 -5.48 -10.97 10.76
CA LEU A 187 -6.03 -9.61 10.80
C LEU A 187 -6.44 -9.17 12.21
N ARG A 188 -6.75 -10.11 13.12
CA ARG A 188 -7.19 -9.83 14.50
C ARG A 188 -6.32 -8.81 15.24
N PRO A 189 -4.97 -8.91 15.29
CA PRO A 189 -4.15 -7.93 16.01
C PRO A 189 -4.22 -6.53 15.38
N HIS A 190 -4.38 -6.44 14.05
CA HIS A 190 -4.48 -5.17 13.35
C HIS A 190 -5.85 -4.51 13.54
N LEU A 191 -6.92 -5.32 13.59
CA LEU A 191 -8.28 -4.85 13.87
C LEU A 191 -8.41 -4.35 15.31
N ALA A 192 -7.88 -5.08 16.28
CA ALA A 192 -7.88 -4.68 17.69
C ALA A 192 -7.13 -3.36 17.90
N ALA A 193 -5.94 -3.22 17.29
CA ALA A 193 -5.16 -1.98 17.36
C ALA A 193 -5.90 -0.79 16.73
N LEU A 194 -6.58 -0.98 15.60
CA LEU A 194 -7.35 0.09 14.96
C LEU A 194 -8.54 0.53 15.81
N ASN A 195 -9.26 -0.42 16.41
CA ASN A 195 -10.38 -0.10 17.31
C ASN A 195 -9.92 0.70 18.54
N ALA A 196 -8.74 0.42 19.08
CA ALA A 196 -8.16 1.22 20.17
C ALA A 196 -7.89 2.67 19.72
N VAL A 197 -7.24 2.86 18.57
CA VAL A 197 -6.98 4.20 17.99
C VAL A 197 -8.27 4.99 17.73
N LEU A 198 -9.34 4.31 17.31
CA LEU A 198 -10.63 4.95 17.05
C LEU A 198 -11.41 5.30 18.34
N ALA A 199 -11.10 4.68 19.47
CA ALA A 199 -11.74 4.93 20.76
C ALA A 199 -11.10 6.10 21.52
N GLU A 200 -9.80 6.34 21.33
CA GLU A 200 -9.03 7.41 21.99
C GLU A 200 -9.23 8.81 21.37
N ARG A 201 -9.85 8.89 20.19
CA ARG A 201 -10.00 10.11 19.41
C ARG A 201 -11.44 10.57 19.35
#